data_AF-A0A1Z9B7L0-F1
#
_entry.id   AF-A0A1Z9B7L0-F1
#
_cell.length_a   1.000
_cell.length_b   1.000
_cell.length_c   1.000
_cell.angle_alpha   90.00
_cell.angle_beta   90.00
_cell.angle_gamma   90.00
#
_symmetry.space_group_name_H-M   'P 1'
#
loop_
_entity.id
_entity.type
_entity.pdbx_description
1 polymer ?
#
loop_
_entity_poly.entity_id
_entity_poly.type
_entity_poly.pdbx_seq_one_letter_code
_entity_poly.pdbx_strand_id
1 'polypeptide(L)'
;FRHGVVTACDEAIAENPGRRIALVCHGGVINAWAAHVIGLGFKLFFNPGYTSINRFLASREGICSVGSLGEVAHLRAKTSGPA
;
A
#
# COMPACT_ATOMS: atom_id res chain seq x y z
N PHE A 1 -5.28 -11.12 11.42
CA PHE A 1 -4.69 -9.91 10.82
C PHE A 1 -4.62 -9.98 9.29
N ARG A 2 -3.69 -10.72 8.66
CA ARG A 2 -3.52 -10.72 7.18
C ARG A 2 -4.81 -11.00 6.41
N HIS A 3 -5.56 -12.04 6.80
CA HIS A 3 -6.85 -12.35 6.17
C HIS A 3 -7.80 -11.15 6.17
N GLY A 4 -8.01 -10.51 7.33
CA GLY A 4 -8.86 -9.31 7.41
C GLY A 4 -8.35 -8.11 6.62
N VAL A 5 -7.03 -7.93 6.49
CA VAL A 5 -6.46 -6.90 5.60
C VAL A 5 -6.81 -7.17 4.14
N VAL A 6 -6.63 -8.42 3.69
CA VAL A 6 -6.93 -8.83 2.31
C VAL A 6 -8.42 -8.65 2.03
N THR A 7 -9.29 -9.17 2.90
CA THR A 7 -10.75 -9.01 2.77
C THR A 7 -11.16 -7.54 2.68
N ALA A 8 -10.67 -6.68 3.57
CA ALA A 8 -11.02 -5.26 3.56
C ALA A 8 -10.52 -4.53 2.30
N CYS A 9 -9.33 -4.88 1.80
CA CYS A 9 -8.81 -4.33 0.54
C CYS A 9 -9.63 -4.80 -0.67
N ASP A 10 -10.01 -6.09 -0.72
CA ASP A 10 -10.84 -6.65 -1.78
C ASP A 10 -12.24 -6.02 -1.81
N GLU A 11 -12.86 -5.83 -0.64
CA GLU A 11 -14.13 -5.10 -0.49
C GLU A 11 -14.01 -3.67 -1.01
N ALA A 12 -12.98 -2.93 -0.59
CA ALA A 12 -12.74 -1.56 -1.04
C ALA A 12 -12.56 -1.46 -2.56
N ILE A 13 -11.89 -2.44 -3.18
CA ILE A 13 -11.73 -2.53 -4.64
C ILE A 13 -13.09 -2.79 -5.32
N ALA A 14 -13.85 -3.77 -4.81
CA ALA A 14 -15.14 -4.17 -5.36
C ALA A 14 -16.17 -3.02 -5.32
N GLU A 15 -16.17 -2.22 -4.27
CA GLU A 15 -17.06 -1.06 -4.10
C GLU A 15 -16.69 0.14 -4.99
N ASN A 16 -15.48 0.16 -5.57
CA ASN A 16 -14.94 1.33 -6.29
C ASN A 16 -14.47 1.02 -7.73
N PRO A 17 -15.33 0.43 -8.58
CA PRO A 17 -14.95 0.03 -9.92
C PRO A 17 -14.55 1.23 -10.80
N GLY A 18 -13.37 1.16 -11.42
CA GLY A 18 -12.86 2.22 -12.32
C GLY A 18 -12.44 3.51 -11.61
N ARG A 19 -12.40 3.52 -10.27
CA ARG A 19 -12.00 4.68 -9.47
C ARG A 19 -10.59 4.50 -8.93
N ARG A 20 -9.98 5.62 -8.57
CA ARG A 20 -8.76 5.65 -7.76
C ARG A 20 -9.15 5.97 -6.32
N ILE A 21 -8.87 5.03 -5.42
CA ILE A 21 -9.09 5.20 -3.98
C ILE A 21 -7.76 5.34 -3.23
N ALA A 22 -7.81 5.92 -2.04
CA ALA A 22 -6.67 6.01 -1.14
C ALA A 22 -7.04 5.38 0.21
N LEU A 23 -6.17 4.49 0.70
CA LEU A 23 -6.28 3.89 2.03
C LEU A 23 -5.17 4.46 2.91
N VAL A 24 -5.54 5.04 4.05
CA VAL A 24 -4.59 5.53 5.06
C VAL A 24 -4.46 4.46 6.15
N CYS A 25 -3.25 3.93 6.33
CA CYS A 25 -3.00 2.81 7.23
C CYS A 25 -1.55 2.78 7.73
N HIS A 26 -1.21 1.72 8.47
CA HIS A 26 0.13 1.51 9.02
C HIS A 26 1.00 0.62 8.16
N GLY A 27 2.31 0.64 8.42
CA GLY A 27 3.30 -0.17 7.68
C GLY A 27 2.99 -1.67 7.65
N GLY A 28 2.38 -2.22 8.71
CA GLY A 28 1.96 -3.63 8.76
C GLY A 28 0.82 -3.99 7.80
N VAL A 29 -0.11 -3.06 7.56
CA VAL A 29 -1.22 -3.25 6.61
C VAL A 29 -0.67 -3.22 5.18
N ILE A 30 0.17 -2.22 4.87
CA ILE A 30 0.83 -2.07 3.56
C ILE A 30 1.62 -3.34 3.22
N ASN A 31 2.42 -3.83 4.16
CA ASN A 31 3.24 -5.02 3.98
C ASN A 31 2.40 -6.30 3.82
N ALA A 32 1.34 -6.47 4.61
CA ALA A 32 0.44 -7.62 4.49
C ALA A 32 -0.29 -7.66 3.15
N TRP A 33 -0.77 -6.52 2.66
CA TRP A 33 -1.42 -6.41 1.35
C TRP A 33 -0.40 -6.61 0.22
N ALA A 34 0.73 -5.92 0.26
CA ALA A 34 1.75 -6.05 -0.77
C ALA A 34 2.26 -7.50 -0.89
N ALA A 35 2.55 -8.17 0.24
CA ALA A 35 2.95 -9.58 0.25
C ALA A 35 1.86 -10.52 -0.28
N HIS A 36 0.59 -10.19 -0.12
CA HIS A 36 -0.51 -10.92 -0.76
C HIS A 36 -0.48 -10.73 -2.28
N VAL A 37 -0.37 -9.49 -2.76
CA VAL A 37 -0.31 -9.16 -4.18
C VAL A 37 0.85 -9.85 -4.91
N ILE A 38 2.04 -9.94 -4.29
CA ILE A 38 3.23 -10.57 -4.91
C ILE A 38 3.43 -12.05 -4.53
N GLY A 39 2.46 -12.68 -3.86
CA GLY A 39 2.51 -14.12 -3.54
C GLY A 39 3.55 -14.53 -2.49
N LEU A 40 3.99 -13.62 -1.62
CA LEU A 40 4.97 -13.93 -0.56
C LEU A 40 4.31 -14.52 0.70
N GLY A 41 4.96 -15.55 1.25
CA GLY A 41 4.55 -16.22 2.49
C GLY A 41 4.88 -15.43 3.77
N PHE A 42 5.91 -14.57 3.73
CA PHE A 42 6.27 -13.70 4.85
C PHE A 42 5.60 -12.32 4.72
N LYS A 43 5.31 -11.70 5.87
CA LYS A 43 4.46 -10.50 5.95
C LYS A 43 5.23 -9.20 5.88
N LEU A 44 6.47 -9.15 6.36
CA LEU A 44 7.29 -7.95 6.41
C LEU A 44 8.48 -8.14 5.47
N PHE A 45 8.46 -7.49 4.32
CA PHE A 45 9.52 -7.63 3.32
C PHE A 45 10.19 -6.28 2.96
N PHE A 46 9.56 -5.16 3.29
CA PHE A 46 10.15 -3.84 3.12
C PHE A 46 9.74 -2.89 4.25
N ASN A 47 10.48 -1.79 4.41
CA ASN A 47 10.22 -0.77 5.42
C ASN A 47 9.52 0.45 4.78
N PRO A 48 8.19 0.64 4.97
CA PRO A 48 7.49 1.80 4.41
C PRO A 48 7.89 3.06 5.18
N GLY A 49 8.36 4.09 4.47
CA GLY A 49 8.61 5.39 5.08
C GLY A 49 7.34 6.00 5.66
N TYR A 50 7.47 6.83 6.70
CA TYR A 50 6.35 7.62 7.19
C TYR A 50 5.74 8.43 6.05
N THR A 51 4.41 8.43 5.98
CA THR A 51 3.64 9.10 4.91
C THR A 51 4.00 8.66 3.48
N SER A 52 4.70 7.53 3.31
CA SER A 52 5.02 7.01 1.97
C SER A 52 3.77 6.57 1.21
N ILE A 53 3.79 6.76 -0.11
CA ILE A 53 2.72 6.32 -1.01
C ILE A 53 3.10 4.96 -1.60
N ASN A 54 2.13 4.04 -1.60
CA ASN A 54 2.26 2.69 -2.14
C ASN A 54 1.10 2.50 -3.11
N ARG A 55 1.39 2.14 -4.36
CA ARG A 55 0.39 2.06 -5.44
C ARG A 55 0.23 0.63 -5.91
N PHE A 56 -1.03 0.22 -6.00
CA PHE A 56 -1.43 -1.07 -6.52
C PHE A 56 -2.42 -0.85 -7.66
N LEU A 57 -2.35 -1.70 -8.68
CA LEU A 57 -3.34 -1.78 -9.74
C LEU A 57 -4.18 -3.01 -9.48
N ALA A 58 -5.51 -2.87 -9.55
CA ALA A 58 -6.45 -3.96 -9.33
C ALA A 58 -7.39 -4.08 -10.52
N SER A 59 -7.55 -5.31 -11.03
CA SER A 59 -8.51 -5.64 -12.07
C SER A 59 -9.80 -6.20 -11.47
N ARG A 60 -10.90 -6.12 -12.24
CA ARG A 60 -12.17 -6.74 -11.83
C ARG A 60 -12.11 -8.27 -11.84
N GLU A 61 -11.14 -8.87 -12.53
CA GLU A 61 -10.91 -10.32 -12.49
C GLU A 61 -10.14 -10.78 -11.24
N GLY A 62 -9.89 -9.88 -10.28
CA GLY A 62 -9.19 -10.19 -9.03
C GLY A 62 -7.67 -10.20 -9.15
N ILE A 63 -7.13 -9.76 -10.28
CA ILE A 63 -5.68 -9.64 -10.46
C ILE A 63 -5.23 -8.31 -9.86
N CYS A 64 -4.30 -8.38 -8.91
CA CYS A 64 -3.62 -7.20 -8.37
C CYS A 64 -2.14 -7.21 -8.74
N SER A 65 -1.58 -6.03 -8.97
CA SER A 65 -0.14 -5.84 -9.19
C SER A 65 0.39 -4.63 -8.42
N VAL A 66 1.69 -4.64 -8.13
CA VAL A 66 2.39 -3.53 -7.50
C VAL A 66 2.81 -2.54 -8.59
N GLY A 67 2.35 -1.30 -8.50
CA GLY A 67 2.84 -0.20 -9.32
C GLY A 67 4.09 0.44 -8.72
N SER A 68 4.07 0.70 -7.42
CA SER A 68 5.19 1.30 -6.68
C SER A 68 5.04 1.08 -5.18
N LEU A 69 6.16 1.09 -4.45
CA LEU A 69 6.19 1.01 -2.99
C LEU A 69 7.11 2.08 -2.42
N GLY A 70 6.73 2.66 -1.28
CA GLY A 70 7.58 3.55 -0.50
C GLY A 70 7.88 4.91 -1.14
N GLU A 71 7.01 5.44 -2.01
CA GLU A 71 7.22 6.75 -2.63
C GLU A 71 7.24 7.87 -1.58
N VAL A 72 8.34 8.61 -1.50
CA VAL A 72 8.53 9.74 -0.58
C VAL A 72 8.87 11.06 -1.30
N ALA A 73 8.77 11.11 -2.64
CA ALA A 73 9.16 12.29 -3.42
C ALA A 73 8.36 13.56 -3.06
N HIS A 74 7.17 13.42 -2.47
CA HIS A 74 6.36 14.53 -1.98
C HIS A 74 6.84 15.08 -0.64
N LEU A 75 7.64 14.32 0.11
CA LEU A 75 8.21 14.76 1.38
C LEU A 75 9.34 15.75 1.09
N ARG A 76 9.16 16.96 1.60
CA ARG A 76 10.21 17.99 1.59
C ARG A 76 10.98 17.86 2.88
N ALA A 77 12.30 17.78 2.79
CA ALA A 77 13.14 17.90 3.98
C ALA A 77 12.81 19.22 4.67
N LYS A 78 12.60 19.19 6.00
CA LYS A 78 12.62 20.41 6.79
C LYS A 78 14.07 20.88 6.75
N THR A 79 14.38 21.90 5.95
CA THR A 79 15.66 22.59 6.08
C THR A 79 15.68 23.21 7.47
N SER A 80 16.31 22.54 8.43
CA SER A 80 16.79 23.23 9.61
C SER A 80 17.87 24.18 9.13
N GLY A 81 17.56 25.48 9.09
CA GLY A 81 18.61 26.50 9.06
C GLY A 81 19.56 26.29 10.24
N PRO A 82 20.80 26.78 10.16
CA PRO A 82 21.75 26.65 11.27
C PRO A 82 21.12 27.22 12.55
N ALA A 83 21.27 26.47 13.64
CA ALA A 83 20.87 26.85 14.99
C ALA A 83 21.64 28.10 15.47
#